data_AF-A0A9Q4T3B8-F1
#
_entry.id   AF-A0A9Q4T3B8-F1
#
_cell.length_a   1.000
_cell.length_b   1.000
_cell.length_c   1.000
_cell.angle_alpha   90.00
_cell.angle_beta   90.00
_cell.angle_gamma   90.00
#
_symmetry.space_group_name_H-M   'P 1'
#
loop_
_entity.id
_entity.type
_entity.pdbx_description
1 polymer ?
#
loop_
_entity_poly.entity_id
_entity_poly.type
_entity_poly.pdbx_seq_one_letter_code
_entity_poly.pdbx_strand_id
1 'polypeptide(L)'
;MKMVMSDVETYYISSNDNSRLVRYDVIKIDDDSFVVKVFDNEYLGKSLPSFMYEIAEIKVNRDDFNLENNIGSTSVLRNCLPTSFNGHVLVKCQQHRDSLESRQYQ
;
A
#
# COMPACT_ATOMS: atom_id res chain seq x y z
N MET A 1 17.60 20.35 -14.92
CA MET A 1 16.89 20.80 -13.70
C MET A 1 16.64 19.58 -12.84
N LYS A 2 17.12 19.56 -11.59
CA LYS A 2 16.87 18.46 -10.65
C LYS A 2 15.71 18.90 -9.75
N MET A 3 14.49 18.50 -10.08
CA MET A 3 13.34 18.71 -9.22
C MET A 3 13.35 17.58 -8.18
N VAL A 4 13.70 17.91 -6.93
CA VAL A 4 13.51 17.01 -5.79
C VAL A 4 12.23 17.45 -5.12
N MET A 5 11.14 16.79 -5.47
CA MET A 5 9.91 16.83 -4.71
C MET A 5 9.38 15.40 -4.75
N SER A 6 9.57 14.70 -3.66
CA SER A 6 8.95 13.40 -3.45
C SER A 6 8.09 13.62 -2.23
N ASP A 7 6.79 13.87 -2.45
CA ASP A 7 5.81 13.74 -1.37
C ASP A 7 5.86 12.27 -0.97
N VAL A 8 6.67 11.99 0.06
CA VAL A 8 6.82 10.68 0.66
C VAL A 8 6.06 10.69 1.98
N GLU A 9 5.04 9.85 2.06
CA GLU A 9 4.30 9.61 3.29
C GLU A 9 4.62 8.20 3.77
N THR A 10 5.09 8.08 5.01
CA THR A 10 5.41 6.79 5.62
C THR A 10 4.28 6.36 6.54
N TYR A 11 3.78 5.15 6.33
CA TYR A 11 2.74 4.51 7.15
C TYR A 11 3.28 3.25 7.80
N TYR A 12 2.81 3.00 9.03
CA TYR A 12 3.02 1.74 9.73
C TYR A 12 1.66 1.07 9.92
N ILE A 13 1.48 -0.10 9.32
CA ILE A 13 0.18 -0.78 9.27
C ILE A 13 0.30 -2.15 9.94
N SER A 14 -0.58 -2.43 10.90
CA SER A 14 -0.80 -3.77 11.46
C SER A 14 -1.93 -4.47 10.72
N SER A 15 -1.98 -5.81 10.79
CA SER A 15 -3.20 -6.52 10.39
C SER A 15 -4.21 -6.48 11.54
N ASN A 16 -5.45 -6.92 11.27
CA ASN A 16 -6.45 -7.07 12.33
C ASN A 16 -6.07 -8.16 13.35
N ASP A 17 -5.35 -9.19 12.90
CA ASP A 17 -5.04 -10.37 13.71
C ASP A 17 -3.64 -10.31 14.35
N ASN A 18 -2.78 -9.37 13.92
CA ASN A 18 -1.40 -9.28 14.37
C ASN A 18 -0.93 -7.83 14.52
N SER A 19 -0.49 -7.47 15.74
CA SER A 19 0.04 -6.15 16.08
C SER A 19 1.38 -5.78 15.42
N ARG A 20 2.01 -6.73 14.72
CA ARG A 20 3.24 -6.48 13.94
C ARG A 20 2.99 -5.40 12.89
N LEU A 21 3.79 -4.34 12.99
CA LEU A 21 3.77 -3.22 12.06
C LEU A 21 4.69 -3.49 10.86
N VAL A 22 4.14 -3.27 9.67
CA VAL A 22 4.90 -3.24 8.40
C VAL A 22 4.95 -1.79 7.93
N ARG A 23 6.11 -1.34 7.44
CA ARG A 23 6.31 0.03 6.96
C ARG A 23 5.98 0.12 5.48
N TYR A 24 5.26 1.17 5.10
CA TYR A 24 4.88 1.48 3.73
C TYR A 24 5.31 2.91 3.45
N ASP A 25 6.29 3.08 2.57
CA ASP A 25 6.68 4.38 2.06
C ASP A 25 5.92 4.65 0.76
N VAL A 26 4.92 5.53 0.83
CA VAL A 26 4.10 5.95 -0.30
C VAL A 26 4.79 7.13 -0.97
N ILE A 27 5.22 6.94 -2.21
CA ILE A 27 5.95 7.92 -2.99
C ILE A 27 5.04 8.38 -4.13
N LYS A 28 4.63 9.64 -4.10
CA LYS A 28 3.91 10.25 -5.22
C LYS A 28 4.86 10.46 -6.39
N ILE A 29 4.55 9.89 -7.55
CA ILE A 29 5.34 10.07 -8.78
C ILE A 29 4.79 11.25 -9.58
N ASP A 30 3.47 11.30 -9.73
CA ASP A 30 2.71 12.40 -10.34
C ASP A 30 1.28 12.43 -9.76
N ASP A 31 0.39 13.24 -10.34
CA ASP A 31 -0.98 13.36 -9.86
C ASP A 31 -1.83 12.10 -10.06
N ASP A 32 -1.41 11.18 -10.92
CA ASP A 32 -2.16 9.98 -11.33
C ASP A 32 -1.50 8.67 -10.88
N SER A 33 -0.33 8.74 -10.24
CA SER A 33 0.43 7.54 -9.90
C SER A 33 1.25 7.64 -8.60
N PHE A 34 1.28 6.51 -7.90
CA PHE A 34 2.03 6.29 -6.68
C PHE A 34 2.84 4.99 -6.78
N VAL A 35 4.02 5.01 -6.16
CA VAL A 35 4.81 3.81 -5.89
C VAL A 35 4.90 3.64 -4.38
N VAL A 36 4.49 2.48 -3.89
CA VAL A 36 4.60 2.14 -2.48
C VAL A 36 5.71 1.12 -2.30
N LYS A 37 6.73 1.49 -1.53
CA LYS A 37 7.80 0.56 -1.11
C LYS A 37 7.45 0.00 0.26
N VAL A 38 7.41 -1.32 0.36
CA VAL A 38 7.02 -2.03 1.57
C VAL A 38 8.25 -2.59 2.23
N PHE A 39 8.44 -2.22 3.49
CA PHE A 39 9.56 -2.64 4.30
C PHE A 39 9.10 -3.38 5.53
N ASP A 40 9.82 -4.44 5.85
CA ASP A 40 9.48 -5.28 6.97
C ASP A 40 10.73 -5.72 7.73
N ASN A 41 10.49 -6.13 8.95
CA ASN A 41 11.48 -6.63 9.87
C ASN A 41 10.94 -7.95 10.42
N GLU A 42 11.05 -9.03 9.64
CA GLU A 42 10.78 -10.38 10.15
C GLU A 42 11.84 -10.72 11.21
N TYR A 43 11.52 -10.39 12.46
CA TYR A 43 12.28 -10.86 13.61
C TYR A 43 11.94 -12.33 13.88
N LEU A 44 12.43 -13.23 13.03
CA LEU A 44 12.40 -14.68 13.22
C LEU A 44 13.48 -15.11 14.25
N GLY A 45 13.43 -14.55 15.46
CA GLY A 45 14.12 -15.10 16.63
C GLY A 45 15.66 -15.06 16.64
N LYS A 46 16.35 -14.18 15.90
CA LYS A 46 17.82 -14.05 15.94
C LYS A 46 18.26 -12.70 16.48
N SER A 47 19.11 -12.72 17.49
CA SER A 47 19.65 -11.55 18.18
C SER A 47 20.59 -10.72 17.28
N LEU A 48 20.30 -9.41 17.17
CA LEU A 48 21.11 -8.27 16.70
C LEU A 48 21.43 -8.14 15.19
N PRO A 49 21.55 -6.89 14.68
CA PRO A 49 20.57 -5.81 14.70
C PRO A 49 19.44 -6.09 13.69
N SER A 50 18.22 -5.67 14.01
CA SER A 50 17.06 -5.95 13.17
C SER A 50 17.10 -5.09 11.89
N PHE A 51 17.64 -5.65 10.80
CA PHE A 51 17.70 -4.94 9.52
C PHE A 51 16.33 -4.98 8.84
N MET A 52 15.77 -3.80 8.60
CA MET A 52 14.57 -3.62 7.80
C MET A 52 14.94 -3.80 6.31
N TYR A 53 14.19 -4.63 5.59
CA TYR A 53 14.42 -4.88 4.16
C TYR A 53 13.13 -4.67 3.36
N GLU A 54 13.29 -4.30 2.09
CA GLU A 54 12.17 -4.16 1.16
C GLU A 54 11.62 -5.55 0.84
N ILE A 55 10.32 -5.76 1.07
CA ILE A 55 9.64 -7.04 0.82
C ILE A 55 8.72 -7.00 -0.39
N ALA A 56 8.28 -5.80 -0.79
CA ALA A 56 7.41 -5.62 -1.95
C ALA A 56 7.46 -4.18 -2.47
N GLU A 57 7.07 -4.04 -3.74
CA GLU A 57 6.76 -2.76 -4.37
C GLU A 57 5.34 -2.84 -4.96
N ILE A 58 4.48 -1.88 -4.64
CA ILE A 58 3.10 -1.80 -5.13
C ILE A 58 2.98 -0.55 -5.98
N LYS A 59 2.52 -0.71 -7.23
CA LYS A 59 2.22 0.41 -8.12
C LYS A 59 0.73 0.67 -8.11
N VAL A 60 0.34 1.91 -7.86
CA VAL A 60 -1.06 2.34 -7.86
C VAL A 60 -1.21 3.46 -8.87
N ASN A 61 -2.06 3.28 -9.87
CA ASN A 61 -2.35 4.30 -10.87
C ASN A 61 -3.86 4.59 -10.94
N ARG A 62 -4.21 5.76 -11.46
CA ARG A 62 -5.59 6.25 -11.51
C ARG A 62 -6.46 5.44 -12.46
N ASP A 63 -5.91 4.89 -13.53
CA ASP A 63 -6.65 4.09 -14.50
C ASP A 63 -7.12 2.76 -13.91
N ASP A 64 -6.24 2.07 -13.20
CA ASP A 64 -6.55 0.83 -12.46
C ASP A 64 -7.58 1.12 -11.37
N PHE A 65 -7.42 2.22 -10.62
CA PHE A 65 -8.42 2.65 -9.64
C PHE A 65 -9.80 2.88 -10.27
N ASN A 66 -9.84 3.59 -11.41
CA ASN A 66 -11.07 3.86 -12.13
C ASN A 66 -11.71 2.57 -12.64
N LEU A 67 -10.91 1.64 -13.18
CA LEU A 67 -11.36 0.34 -13.67
C LEU A 67 -11.93 -0.52 -12.54
N GLU A 68 -11.18 -0.69 -11.44
CA GLU A 68 -11.58 -1.48 -10.26
C GLU A 68 -12.88 -0.94 -9.66
N ASN A 69 -13.06 0.37 -9.70
CA ASN A 69 -14.25 1.00 -9.15
C ASN A 69 -15.37 1.08 -10.19
N ASN A 70 -15.15 0.92 -11.50
CA ASN A 70 -16.10 1.20 -12.59
C ASN A 70 -16.45 2.70 -12.75
N ILE A 71 -15.50 3.61 -12.53
CA ILE A 71 -15.70 5.05 -12.68
C ILE A 71 -15.74 5.40 -14.18
N GLY A 72 -16.71 6.21 -14.60
CA GLY A 72 -16.93 6.54 -16.02
C GLY A 72 -17.81 5.55 -16.78
N SER A 73 -18.25 4.46 -16.14
CA SER A 73 -19.20 3.52 -16.73
C SER A 73 -20.65 3.98 -16.48
N THR A 74 -21.47 4.03 -17.53
CA THR A 74 -22.83 4.57 -17.52
C THR A 74 -23.88 3.65 -16.88
N SER A 75 -23.50 2.43 -16.51
CA SER A 75 -24.45 1.34 -16.18
C SER A 75 -24.46 0.90 -14.71
N VAL A 76 -23.75 1.59 -13.81
CA VAL A 76 -23.58 1.11 -12.42
C VAL A 76 -24.25 2.05 -11.41
N LEU A 77 -25.43 1.65 -10.90
CA LEU A 77 -25.94 2.16 -9.62
C LEU A 77 -25.04 1.59 -8.51
N ARG A 78 -24.34 2.46 -7.79
CA ARG A 78 -23.52 2.05 -6.64
C ARG A 78 -24.21 2.39 -5.33
N ASN A 79 -24.21 1.43 -4.42
CA ASN A 79 -24.73 1.63 -3.06
C ASN A 79 -23.76 2.39 -2.15
N CYS A 80 -22.48 2.49 -2.52
CA CYS A 80 -21.45 3.21 -1.77
C CYS A 80 -20.56 4.02 -2.72
N LEU A 81 -20.14 5.21 -2.27
CA LEU A 81 -19.12 6.00 -2.96
C LEU A 81 -17.74 5.32 -2.79
N PRO A 82 -16.93 5.24 -3.84
CA PRO A 82 -15.56 4.76 -3.71
C PRO A 82 -14.76 5.72 -2.82
N THR A 83 -13.70 5.21 -2.20
CA THR A 83 -12.72 6.06 -1.52
C THR A 83 -12.08 7.04 -2.50
N SER A 84 -11.48 8.12 -2.02
CA SER A 84 -10.66 8.98 -2.88
C SER A 84 -9.48 8.18 -3.45
N PHE A 85 -8.94 8.62 -4.59
CA PHE A 85 -7.77 7.97 -5.19
C PHE A 85 -6.60 7.86 -4.21
N ASN A 86 -6.29 8.93 -3.48
CA ASN A 86 -5.25 8.90 -2.44
C ASN A 86 -5.61 7.93 -1.30
N GLY A 87 -6.87 7.90 -0.87
CA GLY A 87 -7.34 6.94 0.14
C GLY A 87 -7.26 5.48 -0.34
N HIS A 88 -7.41 5.24 -1.64
CA HIS A 88 -7.27 3.91 -2.22
C HIS A 88 -5.85 3.34 -2.11
N VAL A 89 -4.82 4.21 -2.10
CA VAL A 89 -3.44 3.77 -1.84
C VAL A 89 -3.33 3.08 -0.48
N LEU A 90 -3.96 3.65 0.57
CA LEU A 90 -3.97 3.04 1.90
C LEU A 90 -4.76 1.73 1.93
N VAL A 91 -5.85 1.63 1.17
CA VAL A 91 -6.60 0.37 1.02
C VAL A 91 -5.70 -0.73 0.44
N LYS A 92 -4.91 -0.44 -0.60
CA LYS A 92 -3.95 -1.38 -1.18
C LYS A 92 -2.87 -1.79 -0.17
N CYS A 93 -2.39 -0.85 0.65
CA CYS A 93 -1.42 -1.16 1.70
C CYS A 93 -1.99 -2.10 2.78
N GLN A 94 -3.23 -1.87 3.22
CA GLN A 94 -3.93 -2.75 4.16
C GLN A 94 -4.16 -4.15 3.57
N GLN A 95 -4.64 -4.23 2.33
CA GLN A 95 -4.82 -5.51 1.62
C GLN A 95 -3.51 -6.30 1.54
N HIS A 96 -2.40 -5.63 1.22
CA HIS A 96 -1.08 -6.25 1.25
C HIS A 96 -0.72 -6.73 2.66
N ARG A 97 -0.96 -5.91 3.69
CA ARG A 97 -0.65 -6.26 5.09
C ARG A 97 -1.38 -7.52 5.51
N ASP A 98 -2.67 -7.62 5.21
CA ASP A 98 -3.51 -8.76 5.55
C ASP A 98 -3.07 -10.02 4.77
N SER A 99 -2.58 -9.86 3.53
CA SER A 99 -2.06 -10.98 2.72
C SER A 99 -0.74 -11.58 3.22
N LEU A 100 0.04 -10.84 4.02
CA LEU A 100 1.28 -11.38 4.60
C LEU A 100 0.99 -12.39 5.70
N GLU A 101 -0.12 -12.26 6.43
CA GLU A 101 -0.52 -13.22 7.47
C GLU A 101 -0.98 -14.55 6.86
N SER A 102 -1.69 -14.53 5.71
CA SER A 102 -2.16 -15.76 5.06
C SER A 102 -1.02 -16.62 4.50
N ARG A 103 0.14 -16.02 4.22
CA ARG A 103 1.35 -16.74 3.79
C ARG A 103 2.09 -17.45 4.93
N GLN A 104 1.82 -17.11 6.19
CA GLN A 104 2.48 -17.76 7.33
C GLN A 104 1.87 -19.13 7.70
N TYR A 105 0.75 -19.51 7.08
CA TYR A 105 0.04 -20.78 7.31
C TYR A 105 0.13 -21.79 6.15
N GLN A 106 1.06 -21.60 5.21
CA GLN A 106 1.40 -22.56 4.14
C GLN A 106 2.80 -23.14 4.38
#